data_AF-A0A7K5PBM8-F1
#
_entry.id   AF-A0A7K5PBM8-F1
#
_cell.length_a   1.000
_cell.length_b   1.000
_cell.length_c   1.000
_cell.angle_alpha   90.00
_cell.angle_beta   90.00
_cell.angle_gamma   90.00
#
_symmetry.space_group_name_H-M   'P 1'
#
loop_
_entity.id
_entity.type
_entity.pdbx_description
1 polymer ?
#
loop_
_entity_poly.entity_id
_entity_poly.type
_entity_poly.pdbx_seq_one_letter_code
_entity_poly.pdbx_strand_id
1 'polypeptide(L)'
;KLEEFLNLTQRNTSLKETILLEYYAAGFGWGKEMNFSLIQLSGFMDLLNFALENVSSKHMTLGDNLKELEKAMTGIGETESEKRSLFDLNLFSTEQAKAIIDFLVTSLFKHYKAYEYLFHSRREEPVISNE
;
A
#
# COMPACT_ATOMS: atom_id res chain seq x y z
N LYS A 1 -14.70 5.90 32.83
CA LYS A 1 -13.27 6.02 32.45
C LYS A 1 -13.15 6.28 30.95
N LEU A 2 -12.01 6.73 30.41
CA LEU A 2 -11.89 7.16 29.00
C LEU A 2 -12.44 6.13 27.99
N GLU A 3 -12.21 4.83 28.11
CA GLU A 3 -12.75 3.85 27.15
C GLU A 3 -14.23 3.49 27.34
N GLU A 4 -14.72 3.44 28.58
CA GLU A 4 -16.17 3.33 28.88
C GLU A 4 -16.94 4.62 28.56
N PHE A 5 -16.22 5.75 28.53
CA PHE A 5 -16.67 7.06 28.08
C PHE A 5 -16.63 7.19 26.55
N LEU A 6 -15.58 6.65 25.93
CA LEU A 6 -15.42 6.51 24.48
C LEU A 6 -16.28 5.37 23.94
N ASN A 7 -16.95 4.62 24.84
CA ASN A 7 -17.91 3.56 24.56
C ASN A 7 -17.50 2.75 23.32
N LEU A 8 -16.26 2.25 23.33
CA LEU A 8 -15.69 1.44 22.25
C LEU A 8 -16.32 0.03 22.28
N THR A 9 -17.64 -0.03 22.41
CA THR A 9 -18.43 -1.20 22.78
C THR A 9 -18.94 -1.99 21.58
N GLN A 10 -18.75 -1.52 20.35
CA GLN A 10 -18.78 -2.35 19.15
C GLN A 10 -18.49 -1.51 17.90
N ARG A 11 -17.32 -1.73 17.28
CA ARG A 11 -17.14 -1.47 15.85
C ARG A 11 -16.41 -2.70 15.30
N ASN A 12 -17.18 -3.63 14.74
CA ASN A 12 -16.69 -4.86 14.12
C ASN A 12 -16.00 -4.52 12.79
N THR A 13 -14.85 -3.87 12.85
CA THR A 13 -13.97 -3.70 11.70
C THR A 13 -12.59 -4.09 12.19
N SER A 14 -11.95 -5.05 11.53
CA SER A 14 -10.59 -5.41 11.95
C SER A 14 -9.69 -4.17 11.81
N LEU A 15 -8.78 -3.98 12.76
CA LEU A 15 -7.78 -2.91 12.70
C LEU A 15 -7.07 -2.89 11.34
N LYS A 16 -6.83 -4.09 10.79
CA LYS A 16 -6.26 -4.30 9.47
C LYS A 16 -7.13 -3.72 8.35
N GLU A 17 -8.40 -4.09 8.26
CA GLU A 17 -9.31 -3.53 7.25
C GLU A 17 -9.43 -2.01 7.35
N THR A 18 -9.43 -1.47 8.56
CA THR A 18 -9.49 -0.02 8.79
C THR A 18 -8.26 0.69 8.23
N ILE A 19 -7.06 0.20 8.55
CA ILE A 19 -5.80 0.76 8.06
C ILE A 19 -5.70 0.63 6.52
N LEU A 20 -6.17 -0.48 5.96
CA LEU A 20 -6.18 -0.68 4.50
C LEU A 20 -7.14 0.28 3.81
N LEU A 21 -8.33 0.48 4.36
CA LEU A 21 -9.30 1.44 3.83
C LEU A 21 -8.75 2.86 3.90
N GLU A 22 -8.13 3.25 5.01
CA GLU A 22 -7.50 4.57 5.17
C GLU A 22 -6.37 4.78 4.16
N TYR A 23 -5.52 3.76 3.95
CA TYR A 23 -4.44 3.81 2.97
C TYR A 23 -4.95 4.06 1.54
N TYR A 24 -5.94 3.27 1.10
CA TYR A 24 -6.50 3.41 -0.25
C TYR A 24 -7.34 4.68 -0.40
N ALA A 25 -8.08 5.09 0.63
CA ALA A 25 -8.86 6.32 0.59
C ALA A 25 -7.95 7.57 0.51
N ALA A 26 -6.85 7.59 1.27
CA ALA A 26 -5.86 8.66 1.20
C ALA A 26 -5.21 8.72 -0.19
N GLY A 27 -4.83 7.56 -0.74
CA GLY A 27 -4.32 7.47 -2.11
C GLY A 27 -5.32 8.01 -3.14
N PHE A 28 -6.53 7.46 -3.15
CA PHE A 28 -7.58 7.88 -4.08
C PHE A 28 -7.85 9.40 -3.98
N GLY A 29 -7.98 9.93 -2.77
CA GLY A 29 -8.18 11.36 -2.52
C GLY A 29 -7.03 12.20 -3.09
N TRP A 30 -5.79 11.83 -2.79
CA TRP A 30 -4.62 12.51 -3.33
C TRP A 30 -4.55 12.47 -4.86
N GLY A 31 -4.82 11.30 -5.48
CA GLY A 31 -4.87 11.19 -6.94
C GLY A 31 -5.94 12.08 -7.58
N LYS A 32 -7.06 12.31 -6.89
CA LYS A 32 -8.10 13.25 -7.30
C LYS A 32 -7.63 14.71 -7.19
N GLU A 33 -6.92 15.07 -6.13
CA GLU A 33 -6.33 16.41 -5.96
C GLU A 33 -5.28 16.72 -7.04
N MET A 34 -4.52 15.70 -7.47
CA MET A 34 -3.57 15.78 -8.58
C MET A 34 -4.23 15.81 -9.96
N ASN A 35 -5.56 15.81 -10.04
CA ASN A 35 -6.36 15.82 -11.27
C ASN A 35 -6.03 14.66 -12.23
N PHE A 36 -5.73 13.48 -11.70
CA PHE A 36 -5.54 12.30 -12.54
C PHE A 36 -6.81 11.98 -13.33
N SER A 37 -6.63 11.68 -14.62
CA SER A 37 -7.66 11.04 -15.44
C SER A 37 -8.06 9.70 -14.83
N LEU A 38 -9.20 9.13 -15.26
CA LEU A 38 -9.64 7.83 -14.75
C LEU A 38 -8.59 6.72 -14.97
N ILE A 39 -7.90 6.75 -16.12
CA ILE A 39 -6.85 5.78 -16.47
C ILE A 39 -5.63 5.97 -15.56
N GLN A 40 -5.19 7.20 -15.36
CA GLN A 40 -4.10 7.52 -14.43
C GLN A 40 -4.45 7.14 -13.00
N LEU A 41 -5.68 7.40 -12.55
CA LEU A 41 -6.13 7.03 -11.22
C LEU A 41 -6.12 5.52 -11.03
N SER A 42 -6.59 4.74 -12.02
CA SER A 42 -6.49 3.28 -11.99
C SER A 42 -5.04 2.81 -11.88
N GLY A 43 -4.15 3.30 -12.77
CA GLY A 43 -2.74 2.91 -12.74
C GLY A 43 -2.03 3.30 -11.44
N PHE A 44 -2.40 4.43 -10.84
CA PHE A 44 -1.90 4.82 -9.53
C PHE A 44 -2.41 3.90 -8.42
N MET A 45 -3.69 3.53 -8.41
CA MET A 45 -4.26 2.60 -7.42
C MET A 45 -3.62 1.21 -7.53
N ASP A 46 -3.33 0.75 -8.74
CA ASP A 46 -2.60 -0.49 -8.99
C ASP A 46 -1.18 -0.41 -8.40
N LEU A 47 -0.52 0.75 -8.44
CA LEU A 47 0.81 0.97 -7.87
C LEU A 47 0.78 0.93 -6.34
N LEU A 48 -0.25 1.52 -5.73
CA LEU A 48 -0.47 1.44 -4.28
C LEU A 48 -0.66 -0.01 -3.83
N ASN A 49 -1.45 -0.78 -4.58
CA ASN A 49 -1.68 -2.19 -4.29
C ASN A 49 -0.41 -3.01 -4.48
N PHE A 50 0.34 -2.79 -5.55
CA PHE A 50 1.63 -3.44 -5.79
C PHE A 50 2.60 -3.24 -4.63
N ALA A 51 2.79 -2.00 -4.17
CA ALA A 51 3.69 -1.71 -3.06
C ALA A 51 3.21 -2.34 -1.74
N LEU A 52 1.90 -2.38 -1.52
CA LEU A 52 1.29 -3.00 -0.34
C LEU A 52 1.37 -4.53 -0.36
N GLU A 53 1.21 -5.17 -1.52
CA GLU A 53 1.35 -6.62 -1.70
C GLU A 53 2.77 -7.09 -1.39
N ASN A 54 3.76 -6.28 -1.75
CA ASN A 54 5.17 -6.55 -1.47
C ASN A 54 5.42 -6.66 0.05
N VAL A 55 4.83 -5.80 0.87
CA VAL A 55 4.92 -5.93 2.34
C VAL A 55 3.99 -7.02 2.87
N SER A 56 2.74 -7.07 2.43
CA SER A 56 1.72 -7.92 3.05
C SER A 56 1.89 -9.41 2.73
N SER A 57 1.90 -9.76 1.45
CA SER A 57 1.89 -11.14 0.97
C SER A 57 3.28 -11.68 0.70
N LYS A 58 4.21 -10.82 0.23
CA LYS A 58 5.57 -11.25 -0.16
C LYS A 58 6.61 -11.07 0.94
N HIS A 59 6.24 -10.45 2.06
CA HIS A 59 7.13 -10.22 3.21
C HIS A 59 8.45 -9.51 2.82
N MET A 60 8.41 -8.65 1.80
CA MET A 60 9.60 -7.95 1.33
C MET A 60 10.04 -6.91 2.36
N THR A 61 11.36 -6.77 2.51
CA THR A 61 11.93 -5.64 3.25
C THR A 61 11.61 -4.33 2.52
N LEU A 62 11.67 -3.20 3.24
CA LEU A 62 11.52 -1.87 2.62
C LEU A 62 12.49 -1.68 1.44
N GLY A 63 13.75 -2.13 1.61
CA GLY A 63 14.76 -2.01 0.57
C GLY A 63 14.43 -2.82 -0.68
N ASP A 64 13.90 -4.03 -0.53
CA ASP A 64 13.53 -4.87 -1.67
C ASP A 64 12.27 -4.36 -2.37
N ASN A 65 11.30 -3.84 -1.60
CA ASN A 65 10.10 -3.22 -2.16
C ASN A 65 10.45 -1.96 -2.98
N LEU A 66 11.37 -1.11 -2.49
CA LEU A 66 11.87 0.04 -3.24
C LEU A 66 12.56 -0.36 -4.55
N LYS A 67 13.36 -1.45 -4.55
CA LYS A 67 13.98 -1.97 -5.76
C LYS A 67 12.95 -2.49 -6.77
N GLU A 68 11.92 -3.19 -6.31
CA GLU A 68 10.86 -3.68 -7.18
C GLU A 68 10.01 -2.53 -7.74
N LEU A 69 9.78 -1.48 -6.93
CA LEU A 69 9.14 -0.25 -7.39
C LEU A 69 9.99 0.45 -8.46
N GLU A 70 11.30 0.57 -8.25
CA GLU A 70 12.23 1.14 -9.24
C GLU A 70 12.20 0.36 -10.57
N LYS A 71 12.24 -0.98 -10.51
CA LYS A 71 12.13 -1.83 -11.71
C LYS A 71 10.79 -1.64 -12.42
N ALA A 72 9.69 -1.65 -11.65
CA ALA A 72 8.34 -1.45 -12.18
C ALA A 72 8.18 -0.06 -12.83
N MET A 73 8.89 0.95 -12.31
CA MET A 73 8.83 2.35 -12.75
C MET A 73 9.91 2.74 -13.77
N THR A 74 10.84 1.85 -14.13
CA THR A 74 11.85 2.11 -15.16
C THR A 74 11.64 1.24 -16.41
N GLY A 75 10.80 0.21 -16.34
CA GLY A 75 10.54 -0.71 -17.45
C GLY A 75 11.76 -1.55 -17.85
N ILE A 76 12.88 -1.46 -17.12
CA ILE A 76 14.10 -2.22 -17.39
C ILE A 76 14.00 -3.55 -16.64
N GLY A 77 13.38 -4.53 -17.29
CA GLY A 77 13.63 -5.93 -17.01
C GLY A 77 14.79 -6.40 -17.87
N GLU A 78 15.95 -6.66 -17.26
CA GLU A 78 16.90 -7.58 -17.89
C GLU A 78 16.17 -8.91 -18.13
N THR A 79 16.27 -9.41 -19.35
CA THR A 79 15.74 -10.66 -19.92
C THR A 79 14.43 -10.58 -20.70
N GLU A 80 14.60 -10.85 -21.99
CA GLU A 80 13.61 -11.19 -23.00
C GLU A 80 12.61 -12.24 -22.48
N SER A 81 11.44 -11.79 -22.04
CA SER A 81 10.16 -12.52 -22.17
C SER A 81 9.05 -11.61 -21.66
N GLU A 82 8.36 -10.95 -22.58
CA GLU A 82 6.95 -10.52 -22.48
C GLU A 82 6.47 -9.72 -21.26
N LYS A 83 7.37 -9.19 -20.42
CA LYS A 83 7.00 -8.27 -19.33
C LYS A 83 6.99 -6.85 -19.86
N ARG A 84 5.88 -6.53 -20.54
CA ARG A 84 5.35 -5.16 -20.65
C ARG A 84 5.56 -4.50 -19.27
N SER A 85 6.18 -3.31 -19.23
CA SER A 85 6.27 -2.50 -18.00
C SER A 85 4.94 -2.63 -17.25
N LEU A 86 4.95 -3.18 -16.03
CA LEU A 86 3.72 -3.55 -15.32
C LEU A 86 2.80 -2.31 -15.16
N PHE A 87 3.43 -1.14 -15.14
CA PHE A 87 2.82 0.17 -15.21
C PHE A 87 3.24 0.87 -16.49
N ASP A 88 2.28 1.34 -17.27
CA ASP A 88 2.57 2.19 -18.42
C ASP A 88 2.98 3.58 -17.91
N LEU A 89 4.28 3.78 -17.72
CA LEU A 89 4.84 5.05 -17.24
C LEU A 89 4.57 6.22 -18.20
N ASN A 90 4.20 5.94 -19.46
CA ASN A 90 3.75 6.99 -20.37
C ASN A 90 2.40 7.60 -19.93
N LEU A 91 1.71 6.98 -18.97
CA LEU A 91 0.50 7.53 -18.38
C LEU A 91 0.76 8.76 -17.51
N PHE A 92 1.98 8.96 -16.98
CA PHE A 92 2.29 10.06 -16.07
C PHE A 92 3.43 10.93 -16.61
N SER A 93 3.34 12.25 -16.39
CA SER A 93 4.49 13.13 -16.63
C SER A 93 5.62 12.83 -15.64
N THR A 94 6.83 13.30 -15.93
CA THR A 94 7.96 13.17 -15.00
C THR A 94 7.67 13.79 -13.63
N GLU A 95 6.97 14.92 -13.60
CA GLU A 95 6.55 15.60 -12.36
C GLU A 95 5.52 14.77 -11.59
N GLN A 96 4.54 14.19 -12.30
CA GLN A 96 3.54 13.31 -11.69
C GLN A 96 4.19 12.04 -11.13
N ALA A 97 5.13 11.43 -11.85
CA ALA A 97 5.87 10.27 -11.39
C ALA A 97 6.68 10.56 -10.11
N LYS A 98 7.36 11.72 -10.04
CA LYS A 98 8.04 12.17 -8.81
C LYS A 98 7.06 12.35 -7.65
N ALA A 99 5.93 13.01 -7.89
CA ALA A 99 4.92 13.23 -6.87
C ALA A 99 4.31 11.90 -6.35
N ILE A 100 4.14 10.91 -7.22
CA ILE A 100 3.70 9.55 -6.86
C ILE A 100 4.72 8.87 -5.95
N ILE A 101 6.01 8.97 -6.29
CA ILE A 101 7.09 8.42 -5.44
C ILE A 101 7.08 9.10 -4.08
N ASP A 102 6.98 10.43 -4.04
CA ASP A 102 6.91 11.20 -2.78
C ASP A 102 5.69 10.80 -1.94
N PHE A 103 4.54 10.56 -2.57
CA PHE A 103 3.35 10.05 -1.90
C PHE A 103 3.61 8.67 -1.27
N LEU A 104 4.17 7.72 -2.02
CA LEU A 104 4.49 6.37 -1.52
C LEU A 104 5.50 6.43 -0.36
N VAL A 105 6.51 7.29 -0.47
CA VAL A 105 7.53 7.50 0.57
C VAL A 105 6.89 8.02 1.86
N THR A 106 6.02 9.03 1.75
CA THR A 106 5.41 9.69 2.91
C THR A 106 4.23 8.93 3.52
N SER A 107 3.65 7.98 2.78
CA SER A 107 2.57 7.10 3.23
C SER A 107 3.11 5.72 3.65
N LEU A 108 3.08 4.74 2.74
CA LEU A 108 3.39 3.34 3.02
C LEU A 108 4.82 3.17 3.57
N PHE A 109 5.82 3.75 2.91
CA PHE A 109 7.23 3.48 3.26
C PHE A 109 7.66 4.16 4.56
N LYS A 110 7.11 5.33 4.90
CA LYS A 110 7.32 5.97 6.20
C LYS A 110 6.82 5.10 7.35
N HIS A 111 5.75 4.32 7.12
CA HIS A 111 5.11 3.49 8.13
C HIS A 111 5.38 1.99 7.92
N TYR A 112 6.43 1.62 7.15
CA TYR A 112 6.65 0.25 6.67
C TYR A 112 6.65 -0.80 7.79
N LYS A 113 7.35 -0.52 8.90
CA LYS A 113 7.40 -1.42 10.06
C LYS A 113 6.02 -1.65 10.67
N ALA A 114 5.16 -0.63 10.71
CA ALA A 114 3.80 -0.78 11.21
C ALA A 114 2.97 -1.70 10.30
N TYR A 115 3.14 -1.60 8.98
CA TYR A 115 2.52 -2.53 8.03
C TYR A 115 3.07 -3.96 8.17
N GLU A 116 4.38 -4.15 8.29
CA GLU A 116 4.97 -5.47 8.58
C GLU A 116 4.35 -6.08 9.85
N TYR A 117 4.27 -5.32 10.95
CA TYR A 117 3.60 -5.78 12.16
C TYR A 117 2.11 -6.09 11.91
N LEU A 118 1.38 -5.24 11.20
CA LEU A 118 -0.04 -5.45 10.93
C LEU A 118 -0.31 -6.74 10.14
N PHE A 119 0.55 -7.08 9.18
CA PHE A 119 0.37 -8.25 8.32
C PHE A 119 0.99 -9.52 8.89
N HIS A 120 2.06 -9.41 9.67
CA HIS A 120 2.89 -10.56 10.06
C HIS A 120 2.91 -10.81 11.57
N SER A 121 2.32 -9.93 12.39
CA SER A 121 2.14 -10.26 13.80
C SER A 121 1.16 -11.41 13.93
N ARG A 122 1.66 -12.53 14.45
CA ARG A 122 0.87 -13.67 14.89
C ARG A 122 -0.05 -13.21 16.02
N ARG A 123 -1.24 -12.69 15.70
CA ARG A 123 -2.33 -12.72 16.68
C ARG A 123 -2.88 -14.15 16.63
N GLU A 124 -2.13 -15.07 17.24
CA GLU A 124 -2.75 -16.27 17.81
C GLU A 124 -3.74 -15.73 18.84
N GLU A 125 -5.02 -15.76 18.50
CA GLU A 125 -6.03 -15.78 19.54
C GLU A 125 -5.70 -16.97 20.45
N PRO A 126 -5.59 -16.80 21.78
CA PRO A 126 -5.60 -17.94 22.65
C PRO A 126 -6.95 -18.60 22.45
N VAL A 127 -6.95 -19.79 21.82
CA VAL A 127 -8.08 -20.70 21.87
C VAL A 127 -8.21 -21.08 23.33
N ILE A 128 -9.09 -20.40 24.06
CA ILE A 128 -9.49 -20.83 25.38
C ILE A 128 -10.38 -22.05 25.14
N SER A 129 -9.75 -23.22 25.08
CA SER A 129 -10.44 -24.49 25.20
C SER A 129 -11.03 -24.52 26.61
N ASN A 130 -12.33 -24.28 26.73
CA ASN A 130 -13.05 -24.59 27.96
C ASN A 130 -13.18 -26.12 28.02
N GLU A 131 -12.47 -26.75 28.95
CA GLU A 131 -12.80 -28.08 29.46
C GLU A 131 -14.15 -28.07 30.19
#